data_AF-A2G7B9-F1
#
_entry.id   AF-A2G7B9-F1
#
_cell.length_a   1.000
_cell.length_b   1.000
_cell.length_c   1.000
_cell.angle_alpha   90.00
_cell.angle_beta   90.00
_cell.angle_gamma   90.00
#
_symmetry.space_group_name_H-M   'P 1'
#
loop_
_entity.id
_entity.type
_entity.pdbx_description
1 polymer ?
#
loop_
_entity_poly.entity_id
_entity_poly.type
_entity_poly.pdbx_seq_one_letter_code
_entity_poly.pdbx_strand_id
1 'polypeptide(L)'
;MVKSHSPDDLIEFIHEPDRMIFYYAPFEANAFSHQIQTYHIDSTYKLLRSRIPFYAVTGKFAESIVFPFLYFFVWPDTSENIQVCLTAYFGSINREPSYFSMDCAPQITNAVETAIPLCQIIWCGVHVLRAVMRKAEKFQDRSNFETFYNLMKLLVFGSEEEEIDPDEVYNNLEEILNEEPAAREYFDRQWRHHLDRWMLRYRNEGDGTNNISESHFKVLKHQYFPERRNL
;
A
#
# COMPACT_ATOMS: atom_id res chain seq x y z
N MET A 1 -21.21 -29.11 -5.28
CA MET A 1 -19.98 -29.24 -6.10
C MET A 1 -20.12 -28.22 -7.23
N VAL A 2 -19.67 -26.98 -7.00
CA VAL A 2 -19.79 -25.86 -7.96
C VAL A 2 -18.45 -25.71 -8.66
N LYS A 3 -18.22 -26.57 -9.65
CA LYS A 3 -17.23 -26.39 -10.72
C LYS A 3 -17.89 -26.91 -11.96
N SER A 4 -18.59 -26.06 -12.70
CA SER A 4 -18.99 -26.43 -14.05
C SER A 4 -18.90 -25.31 -15.08
N HIS A 5 -18.79 -24.02 -14.72
CA HIS A 5 -18.61 -22.94 -15.70
C HIS A 5 -17.77 -21.72 -15.24
N SER A 6 -16.82 -21.87 -14.31
CA SER A 6 -15.75 -20.84 -14.16
C SER A 6 -14.52 -21.32 -14.92
N PRO A 7 -13.88 -20.47 -15.73
CA PRO A 7 -12.51 -20.70 -16.19
C PRO A 7 -11.56 -20.69 -14.98
N ASP A 8 -10.24 -20.83 -15.16
CA ASP A 8 -9.23 -21.11 -14.11
C ASP A 8 -9.04 -20.03 -13.00
N ASP A 9 -10.13 -19.55 -12.41
CA ASP A 9 -10.16 -18.65 -11.26
C ASP A 9 -9.44 -19.30 -10.09
N LEU A 10 -8.58 -18.51 -9.43
CA LEU A 10 -8.04 -18.88 -8.13
C LEU A 10 -9.09 -18.52 -7.08
N ILE A 11 -9.64 -19.52 -6.39
CA ILE A 11 -10.59 -19.29 -5.31
C ILE A 11 -10.34 -20.27 -4.17
N GLU A 12 -10.28 -19.75 -2.96
CA GLU A 12 -10.18 -20.60 -1.77
C GLU A 12 -10.86 -19.96 -0.56
N PHE A 13 -11.39 -20.83 0.30
CA PHE A 13 -11.93 -20.47 1.59
C PHE A 13 -11.35 -21.40 2.66
N ILE A 14 -10.48 -20.86 3.51
CA ILE A 14 -9.83 -21.56 4.62
C ILE A 14 -10.55 -21.13 5.90
N HIS A 15 -11.07 -22.10 6.65
CA HIS A 15 -11.77 -21.86 7.90
C HIS A 15 -11.30 -22.82 8.98
N GLU A 16 -10.64 -22.26 9.98
CA GLU A 16 -10.14 -22.90 11.19
C GLU A 16 -10.73 -22.17 12.42
N PRO A 17 -10.72 -22.77 13.63
CA PRO A 17 -11.40 -22.21 14.81
C PRO A 17 -11.13 -20.73 15.10
N ASP A 18 -9.89 -20.27 14.89
CA ASP A 18 -9.45 -18.89 15.16
C ASP A 18 -8.93 -18.18 13.91
N ARG A 19 -9.28 -18.69 12.72
CA ARG A 19 -8.72 -18.18 11.47
C ARG A 19 -9.69 -18.38 10.30
N MET A 20 -9.89 -17.31 9.54
CA MET A 20 -10.66 -17.34 8.30
C MET A 20 -9.91 -16.58 7.22
N ILE A 21 -9.71 -17.22 6.08
CA ILE A 21 -9.13 -16.61 4.89
C ILE A 21 -10.03 -16.91 3.71
N PHE A 22 -10.33 -15.89 2.94
CA PHE A 22 -10.91 -16.05 1.62
C PHE A 22 -10.10 -15.26 0.62
N TYR A 23 -9.81 -15.86 -0.53
CA TYR A 23 -9.27 -15.12 -1.66
C TYR A 23 -9.92 -15.55 -2.97
N TYR A 24 -9.97 -14.59 -3.89
CA TYR A 24 -10.49 -14.75 -5.24
C TYR A 24 -9.66 -13.93 -6.22
N ALA A 25 -9.13 -14.57 -7.25
CA ALA A 25 -8.50 -13.93 -8.41
C ALA A 25 -9.23 -14.39 -9.68
N PRO A 26 -9.81 -13.47 -10.47
CA PRO A 26 -10.44 -13.82 -11.73
C PRO A 26 -9.40 -14.24 -12.77
N PHE A 27 -9.66 -15.30 -13.53
CA PHE A 27 -8.73 -15.82 -14.54
C PHE A 27 -8.42 -14.79 -15.63
N GLU A 28 -9.35 -13.88 -15.96
CA GLU A 28 -9.11 -12.82 -16.94
C GLU A 28 -7.99 -11.89 -16.47
N ALA A 29 -7.88 -11.64 -15.15
CA ALA A 29 -6.79 -10.85 -14.59
C ALA A 29 -5.43 -11.49 -14.90
N ASN A 30 -5.35 -12.81 -14.76
CA ASN A 30 -4.10 -13.55 -14.93
C ASN A 30 -3.51 -13.35 -16.34
N ALA A 31 -4.37 -13.28 -17.37
CA ALA A 31 -3.96 -13.04 -18.75
C ALA A 31 -3.21 -11.70 -18.93
N PHE A 32 -3.47 -10.73 -18.06
CA PHE A 32 -2.88 -9.40 -18.13
C PHE A 32 -1.79 -9.15 -17.09
N SER A 33 -1.61 -10.06 -16.13
CA SER A 33 -0.62 -9.94 -15.05
C SER A 33 0.78 -9.64 -15.57
N HIS A 34 1.11 -10.14 -16.77
CA HIS A 34 2.41 -9.95 -17.40
C HIS A 34 2.75 -8.49 -17.73
N GLN A 35 1.74 -7.66 -17.94
CA GLN A 35 1.86 -6.27 -18.36
C GLN A 35 1.97 -5.29 -17.18
N ILE A 36 1.85 -5.78 -15.95
CA ILE A 36 1.85 -4.95 -14.74
C ILE A 36 3.22 -4.90 -14.10
N GLN A 37 3.84 -3.73 -14.11
CA GLN A 37 5.14 -3.54 -13.46
C GLN A 37 5.02 -3.27 -11.96
N THR A 38 4.05 -2.43 -11.56
CA THR A 38 3.78 -2.09 -10.17
C THR A 38 2.41 -2.62 -9.75
N TYR A 39 2.38 -3.49 -8.76
CA TYR A 39 1.15 -3.91 -8.09
C TYR A 39 0.88 -3.01 -6.89
N HIS A 40 -0.39 -2.84 -6.54
CA HIS A 40 -0.83 -1.99 -5.45
C HIS A 40 -1.73 -2.79 -4.52
N ILE A 41 -1.61 -2.60 -3.22
CA ILE A 41 -2.56 -3.15 -2.24
C ILE A 41 -3.13 -2.04 -1.37
N ASP A 42 -4.43 -2.11 -1.15
CA ASP A 42 -5.13 -1.31 -0.16
C ASP A 42 -6.21 -2.19 0.49
N SER A 43 -6.73 -1.74 1.63
CA SER A 43 -7.73 -2.45 2.41
C SER A 43 -8.88 -1.55 2.81
N THR A 44 -10.04 -2.15 3.05
CA THR A 44 -11.13 -1.43 3.70
C THR A 44 -11.93 -2.28 4.65
N TYR A 45 -12.21 -1.71 5.81
CA TYR A 45 -13.07 -2.30 6.84
C TYR A 45 -14.56 -2.01 6.61
N LYS A 46 -14.89 -1.14 5.65
CA LYS A 46 -16.25 -0.58 5.49
C LYS A 46 -17.25 -1.51 4.80
N LEU A 47 -16.79 -2.62 4.23
CA LEU A 47 -17.65 -3.49 3.42
C LEU A 47 -18.34 -4.59 4.26
N LEU A 48 -17.71 -5.02 5.34
CA LEU A 48 -18.18 -6.13 6.19
C LEU A 48 -18.58 -5.63 7.58
N ARG A 49 -19.77 -6.03 8.06
CA ARG A 49 -20.28 -5.70 9.41
C ARG A 49 -19.36 -6.15 10.54
N SER A 50 -18.59 -7.21 10.30
CA SER A 50 -17.67 -7.82 11.25
C SER A 50 -16.36 -7.06 11.44
N ARG A 51 -16.17 -5.89 10.79
CA ARG A 51 -14.89 -5.15 10.77
C ARG A 51 -13.70 -6.01 10.31
N ILE A 52 -13.97 -7.00 9.46
CA ILE A 52 -12.93 -7.78 8.81
C ILE A 52 -12.43 -6.95 7.62
N PRO A 53 -11.11 -6.74 7.47
CA PRO A 53 -10.57 -6.00 6.33
C PRO A 53 -10.79 -6.77 5.03
N PHE A 54 -11.29 -6.05 4.03
CA PHE A 54 -11.32 -6.51 2.65
C PHE A 54 -10.20 -5.84 1.87
N TYR A 55 -9.30 -6.65 1.34
CA TYR A 55 -8.14 -6.24 0.56
C TYR A 55 -8.39 -6.40 -0.93
N ALA A 56 -7.74 -5.55 -1.70
CA ALA A 56 -7.65 -5.67 -3.16
C ALA A 56 -6.19 -5.44 -3.58
N VAL A 57 -5.66 -6.37 -4.38
CA VAL A 57 -4.44 -6.15 -5.16
C VAL A 57 -4.86 -5.68 -6.54
N THR A 58 -4.36 -4.53 -6.94
CA THR A 58 -4.68 -3.88 -8.22
C THR A 58 -3.41 -3.55 -8.99
N GLY A 59 -3.50 -3.45 -10.31
CA GLY A 59 -2.41 -2.99 -11.17
C GLY A 59 -2.87 -1.91 -12.14
N LYS A 60 -1.91 -1.18 -12.68
CA LYS A 60 -2.12 -0.18 -13.74
C LYS A 60 -1.54 -0.68 -15.05
N PHE A 61 -2.31 -0.60 -16.13
CA PHE A 61 -1.77 -0.73 -17.48
C PHE A 61 -1.21 0.61 -17.98
N ALA A 62 -0.40 0.57 -19.05
CA ALA A 62 0.13 1.77 -19.71
C ALA A 62 -0.98 2.78 -20.07
N GLU A 63 -2.16 2.28 -20.46
CA GLU A 63 -3.35 3.10 -20.81
C GLU A 63 -4.17 3.56 -19.58
N SER A 64 -3.60 3.50 -18.37
CA SER A 64 -4.20 3.96 -17.10
C SER A 64 -5.45 3.23 -16.64
N ILE A 65 -5.80 2.09 -17.25
CA ILE A 65 -6.88 1.22 -16.75
C ILE A 65 -6.40 0.53 -15.47
N VAL A 66 -7.19 0.70 -14.41
CA VAL A 66 -7.03 0.01 -13.14
C VAL A 66 -7.71 -1.35 -13.22
N PHE A 67 -6.97 -2.41 -12.90
CA PHE A 67 -7.53 -3.76 -12.91
C PHE A 67 -7.31 -4.44 -11.55
N PRO A 68 -8.36 -5.01 -10.95
CA PRO A 68 -8.23 -5.82 -9.74
C PRO A 68 -7.77 -7.24 -10.08
N PHE A 69 -6.70 -7.68 -9.44
CA PHE A 69 -6.08 -8.98 -9.69
C PHE A 69 -6.38 -9.99 -8.59
N LEU A 70 -6.51 -9.53 -7.34
CA LEU A 70 -6.79 -10.39 -6.20
C LEU A 70 -7.68 -9.63 -5.23
N TYR A 71 -8.74 -10.28 -4.79
CA TYR A 71 -9.56 -9.85 -3.66
C TYR A 71 -9.41 -10.84 -2.53
N PHE A 72 -9.31 -10.35 -1.30
CA PHE A 72 -9.29 -11.24 -0.15
C PHE A 72 -9.77 -10.59 1.12
N PHE A 73 -10.18 -11.41 2.08
CA PHE A 73 -10.39 -10.99 3.46
C PHE A 73 -9.75 -11.99 4.40
N VAL A 74 -9.18 -11.47 5.48
CA VAL A 74 -8.42 -12.25 6.47
C VAL A 74 -8.90 -11.93 7.87
N TRP A 75 -9.01 -12.96 8.68
CA TRP A 75 -9.26 -12.86 10.11
C TRP A 75 -8.42 -13.90 10.84
N PRO A 76 -7.61 -13.52 11.86
CA PRO A 76 -7.28 -12.14 12.23
C PRO A 76 -6.49 -11.39 11.14
N ASP A 77 -6.52 -10.05 11.18
CA ASP A 77 -5.71 -9.18 10.32
C ASP A 77 -4.23 -9.24 10.73
N THR A 78 -3.49 -10.15 10.09
CA THR A 78 -2.10 -10.49 10.45
C THR A 78 -1.27 -10.64 9.18
N SER A 79 0.04 -10.41 9.29
CA SER A 79 0.98 -10.57 8.17
C SER A 79 0.93 -11.97 7.56
N GLU A 80 0.81 -12.99 8.40
CA GLU A 80 0.83 -14.40 7.99
C GLU A 80 -0.42 -14.73 7.15
N ASN A 81 -1.58 -14.20 7.52
CA ASN A 81 -2.81 -14.42 6.76
C ASN A 81 -2.82 -13.67 5.43
N ILE A 82 -2.31 -12.43 5.42
CA ILE A 82 -2.15 -11.67 4.18
C ILE A 82 -1.15 -12.38 3.25
N GLN A 83 -0.05 -12.89 3.80
CA GLN A 83 0.99 -13.61 3.07
C GLN A 83 0.40 -14.83 2.35
N VAL A 84 -0.46 -15.63 2.98
CA VAL A 84 -1.10 -16.79 2.34
C VAL A 84 -1.80 -16.38 1.04
N CYS A 85 -2.58 -15.30 1.07
CA CYS A 85 -3.28 -14.80 -0.10
C CYS A 85 -2.31 -14.36 -1.21
N LEU A 86 -1.27 -13.60 -0.85
CA LEU A 86 -0.29 -13.09 -1.81
C LEU A 86 0.53 -14.23 -2.42
N THR A 87 1.03 -15.16 -1.61
CA THR A 87 1.79 -16.33 -2.09
C THR A 87 0.95 -17.21 -2.99
N ALA A 88 -0.32 -17.48 -2.63
CA ALA A 88 -1.22 -18.25 -3.48
C ALA A 88 -1.42 -17.59 -4.84
N TYR A 89 -1.68 -16.28 -4.87
CA TYR A 89 -1.87 -15.54 -6.12
C TYR A 89 -0.60 -15.50 -6.97
N PHE A 90 0.51 -14.98 -6.45
CA PHE A 90 1.75 -14.83 -7.22
C PHE A 90 2.37 -16.17 -7.63
N GLY A 91 2.18 -17.22 -6.83
CA GLY A 91 2.51 -18.59 -7.19
C GLY A 91 1.65 -19.11 -8.35
N SER A 92 0.34 -18.83 -8.33
CA SER A 92 -0.58 -19.27 -9.40
C SER A 92 -0.28 -18.66 -10.76
N ILE A 93 0.16 -17.39 -10.80
CA ILE A 93 0.57 -16.71 -12.04
C ILE A 93 2.06 -16.86 -12.36
N ASN A 94 2.82 -17.57 -11.51
CA ASN A 94 4.27 -17.77 -11.62
C ASN A 94 5.02 -16.45 -11.93
N ARG A 95 4.75 -15.42 -11.13
CA ARG A 95 5.30 -14.07 -11.34
C ARG A 95 5.86 -13.51 -10.05
N GLU A 96 7.01 -12.87 -10.17
CA GLU A 96 7.57 -12.02 -9.14
C GLU A 96 7.51 -10.56 -9.63
N PRO A 97 6.66 -9.70 -9.04
CA PRO A 97 6.58 -8.30 -9.43
C PRO A 97 7.84 -7.51 -9.06
N SER A 98 8.19 -6.52 -9.90
CA SER A 98 9.33 -5.64 -9.63
C SER A 98 9.04 -4.65 -8.50
N TYR A 99 7.82 -4.10 -8.47
CA TYR A 99 7.43 -3.10 -7.47
C TYR A 99 6.08 -3.42 -6.83
N PHE A 100 5.96 -3.09 -5.55
CA PHE A 100 4.72 -3.20 -4.80
C PHE A 100 4.44 -1.91 -4.02
N SER A 101 3.40 -1.19 -4.43
CA SER A 101 2.98 0.07 -3.83
C SER A 101 1.89 -0.17 -2.76
N MET A 102 2.08 0.37 -1.56
CA MET A 102 1.21 0.05 -0.42
C MET A 102 1.15 1.17 0.63
N ASP A 103 0.22 1.07 1.56
CA ASP A 103 0.22 1.88 2.79
C ASP A 103 1.42 1.54 3.69
N CYS A 104 1.81 2.47 4.56
CA CYS A 104 2.83 2.26 5.60
C CYS A 104 2.28 1.41 6.77
N ALA A 105 1.73 0.23 6.46
CA ALA A 105 1.13 -0.71 7.41
C ALA A 105 2.09 -1.91 7.63
N PRO A 106 2.63 -2.12 8.85
CA PRO A 106 3.63 -3.16 9.10
C PRO A 106 3.17 -4.56 8.70
N GLN A 107 1.91 -4.91 8.94
CA GLN A 107 1.38 -6.23 8.59
C GLN A 107 1.36 -6.49 7.08
N ILE A 108 1.10 -5.46 6.27
CA ILE A 108 1.12 -5.56 4.81
C ILE A 108 2.56 -5.65 4.32
N THR A 109 3.44 -4.79 4.86
CA THR A 109 4.87 -4.77 4.52
C THR A 109 5.50 -6.15 4.76
N ASN A 110 5.35 -6.70 5.96
CA ASN A 110 5.91 -8.01 6.32
C ASN A 110 5.35 -9.14 5.43
N ALA A 111 4.06 -9.08 5.11
CA ALA A 111 3.43 -10.06 4.24
C ALA A 111 4.00 -10.03 2.81
N VAL A 112 4.23 -8.84 2.25
CA VAL A 112 4.80 -8.67 0.92
C VAL A 112 6.26 -9.09 0.88
N GLU A 113 7.08 -8.65 1.85
CA GLU A 113 8.49 -9.05 1.95
C GLU A 113 8.67 -10.57 2.01
N THR A 114 7.76 -11.26 2.70
CA THR A 114 7.83 -12.72 2.84
C THR A 114 7.24 -13.44 1.62
N ALA A 115 6.14 -12.96 1.06
CA ALA A 115 5.49 -13.60 -0.09
C ALA A 115 6.24 -13.35 -1.40
N ILE A 116 6.96 -12.23 -1.51
CA ILE A 116 7.56 -11.73 -2.74
C ILE A 116 8.92 -11.07 -2.45
N PRO A 117 9.95 -11.85 -2.10
CA PRO A 117 11.17 -11.34 -1.48
C PRO A 117 12.04 -10.47 -2.38
N LEU A 118 11.97 -10.60 -3.71
CA LEU A 118 12.75 -9.74 -4.62
C LEU A 118 12.01 -8.46 -5.03
N CYS A 119 10.79 -8.24 -4.53
CA CYS A 119 10.01 -7.07 -4.88
C CYS A 119 10.47 -5.83 -4.12
N GLN A 120 10.64 -4.71 -4.83
CA GLN A 120 10.88 -3.44 -4.19
C GLN A 120 9.56 -2.87 -3.64
N ILE A 121 9.52 -2.63 -2.33
CA ILE A 121 8.36 -2.02 -1.66
C ILE A 121 8.42 -0.50 -1.79
N ILE A 122 7.30 0.08 -2.20
CA ILE A 122 7.10 1.52 -2.29
C ILE A 122 5.92 1.89 -1.39
N TRP A 123 6.15 2.80 -0.45
CA TRP A 123 5.08 3.37 0.36
C TRP A 123 4.39 4.49 -0.41
N CYS A 124 3.07 4.46 -0.41
CA CYS A 124 2.28 5.48 -1.07
C CYS A 124 2.54 6.85 -0.44
N GLY A 125 3.01 7.81 -1.26
CA GLY A 125 3.34 9.15 -0.80
C GLY A 125 2.19 9.89 -0.12
N VAL A 126 0.95 9.67 -0.59
CA VAL A 126 -0.25 10.26 0.02
C VAL A 126 -0.45 9.73 1.44
N HIS A 127 -0.25 8.42 1.66
CA HIS A 127 -0.37 7.80 2.97
C HIS A 127 0.78 8.16 3.90
N VAL A 128 2.00 8.29 3.38
CA VAL A 128 3.15 8.82 4.12
C VAL A 128 2.83 10.22 4.65
N LEU A 129 2.41 11.15 3.80
CA LEU A 129 2.08 12.51 4.22
C LEU A 129 0.90 12.55 5.19
N ARG A 130 -0.16 11.78 4.96
CA ARG A 130 -1.28 11.66 5.92
C ARG A 130 -0.82 11.12 7.28
N ALA A 131 0.09 10.14 7.32
CA ALA A 131 0.64 9.60 8.56
C ALA A 131 1.48 10.64 9.31
N VAL A 132 2.30 11.41 8.60
CA VAL A 132 3.04 12.55 9.15
C VAL A 132 2.09 13.62 9.72
N MET A 133 1.06 14.02 8.98
CA MET A 133 0.10 15.03 9.45
C MET A 133 -0.57 14.66 10.77
N ARG A 134 -0.86 13.37 10.98
CA ARG A 134 -1.45 12.84 12.24
C ARG A 134 -0.49 12.87 13.43
N LYS A 135 0.75 13.30 13.22
CA LYS A 135 1.82 13.40 14.22
C LYS A 135 2.32 14.83 14.40
N ALA A 136 1.55 15.82 13.96
CA ALA A 136 1.83 17.23 14.19
C ALA A 136 2.02 17.55 15.69
N GLU A 137 1.34 16.84 16.58
CA GLU A 137 1.46 17.00 18.04
C GLU A 137 2.84 16.61 18.60
N LYS A 138 3.71 16.01 17.79
CA LYS A 138 5.09 15.67 18.18
C LYS A 138 6.04 16.86 18.07
N PHE A 139 5.63 17.93 17.41
CA PHE A 139 6.36 19.17 17.28
C PHE A 139 5.91 20.16 18.34
N GLN A 140 6.87 20.78 19.01
CA GLN A 140 6.65 21.84 19.98
C GLN A 140 6.31 23.15 19.27
N ASP A 141 7.03 23.45 18.19
CA ASP A 141 6.76 24.61 17.32
C ASP A 141 5.97 24.18 16.07
N ARG A 142 4.84 24.87 15.85
CA ARG A 142 4.00 24.68 14.68
C ARG A 142 4.71 25.08 13.38
N SER A 143 5.52 26.13 13.41
CA SER A 143 6.32 26.57 12.25
C SER A 143 7.33 25.49 11.83
N ASN A 144 7.93 24.81 12.81
CA ASN A 144 8.82 23.69 12.57
C ASN A 144 8.07 22.52 11.93
N PHE A 145 6.87 22.19 12.41
CA PHE A 145 6.02 21.18 11.76
C PHE A 145 5.68 21.54 10.31
N GLU A 146 5.26 22.78 10.05
CA GLU A 146 4.89 23.23 8.71
C GLU A 146 6.07 23.16 7.73
N THR A 147 7.27 23.57 8.18
CA THR A 147 8.52 23.45 7.41
C THR A 147 8.87 21.98 7.18
N PHE A 148 8.90 21.15 8.23
CA PHE A 148 9.16 19.71 8.14
C PHE A 148 8.22 19.01 7.16
N TYR A 149 6.92 19.31 7.23
CA TYR A 149 5.91 18.70 6.37
C TYR A 149 6.12 19.07 4.89
N ASN A 150 6.49 20.31 4.60
CA ASN A 150 6.81 20.75 3.25
C ASN A 150 8.08 20.06 2.72
N LEU A 151 9.12 19.93 3.54
CA LEU A 151 10.33 19.19 3.17
C LEU A 151 10.02 17.70 2.89
N MET A 152 9.23 17.05 3.75
CA MET A 152 8.72 15.69 3.51
C MET A 152 7.97 15.59 2.19
N LYS A 153 7.11 16.58 1.86
CA LYS A 153 6.37 16.62 0.60
C LYS A 153 7.30 16.71 -0.61
N LEU A 154 8.35 17.53 -0.55
CA LEU A 154 9.37 17.61 -1.60
C LEU A 154 10.11 16.27 -1.77
N LEU A 155 10.51 15.62 -0.67
CA LEU A 155 11.17 14.31 -0.74
C LEU A 155 10.26 13.19 -1.29
N VAL A 156 8.94 13.32 -1.10
CA VAL A 156 7.94 12.32 -1.52
C VAL A 156 7.45 12.56 -2.96
N PHE A 157 7.33 13.80 -3.40
CA PHE A 157 6.66 14.19 -4.65
C PHE A 157 7.37 15.25 -5.49
N GLY A 158 8.50 15.80 -5.04
CA GLY A 158 9.25 16.80 -5.80
C GLY A 158 9.54 16.32 -7.22
N SER A 159 9.65 17.21 -8.19
CA SER A 159 9.94 16.81 -9.56
C SER A 159 11.42 17.01 -9.91
N GLU A 160 11.91 16.27 -10.90
CA GLU A 160 13.23 16.54 -11.50
C GLU A 160 13.28 17.94 -12.13
N GLU A 161 12.12 18.52 -12.49
CA GLU A 161 12.00 19.86 -13.08
C GLU A 161 12.28 20.98 -12.07
N GLU A 162 12.18 20.73 -10.76
CA GLU A 162 12.34 21.75 -9.72
C GLU A 162 13.82 22.02 -9.35
N GLU A 163 14.80 21.37 -9.99
CA GLU A 163 16.25 21.44 -9.65
C GLU A 163 16.51 21.32 -8.13
N ILE A 164 15.72 20.49 -7.45
CA ILE A 164 15.84 20.29 -6.00
C ILE A 164 16.90 19.23 -5.72
N ASP A 165 17.92 19.58 -4.92
CA ASP A 165 18.85 18.60 -4.38
C ASP A 165 18.17 17.84 -3.20
N PRO A 166 17.85 16.54 -3.34
CA PRO A 166 17.21 15.78 -2.27
C PRO A 166 18.09 15.64 -1.04
N ASP A 167 19.42 15.73 -1.18
CA ASP A 167 20.34 15.68 -0.04
C ASP A 167 20.28 16.98 0.76
N GLU A 168 20.18 18.13 0.10
CA GLU A 168 19.95 19.43 0.76
C GLU A 168 18.60 19.45 1.50
N VAL A 169 17.53 19.00 0.85
CA VAL A 169 16.20 18.94 1.48
C VAL A 169 16.19 18.01 2.69
N TYR A 170 16.87 16.87 2.61
CA TYR A 170 16.99 15.94 3.74
C TYR A 170 17.80 16.55 4.88
N ASN A 171 18.92 17.21 4.60
CA ASN A 171 19.72 17.89 5.63
C ASN A 171 18.90 18.98 6.36
N ASN A 172 18.16 19.80 5.62
CA ASN A 172 17.27 20.81 6.20
C ASN A 172 16.17 20.16 7.08
N LEU A 173 15.67 18.99 6.68
CA LEU A 173 14.71 18.23 7.48
C LEU A 173 15.35 17.73 8.78
N GLU A 174 16.60 17.29 8.75
CA GLU A 174 17.33 16.87 9.96
C GLU A 174 17.61 18.03 10.92
N GLU A 175 17.89 19.23 10.41
CA GLU A 175 18.06 20.44 11.22
C GLU A 175 16.80 20.74 12.04
N ILE A 176 15.63 20.71 11.41
CA ILE A 176 14.34 20.88 12.10
C ILE A 176 14.13 19.80 13.16
N LEU A 177 14.45 18.54 12.85
CA LEU A 177 14.30 17.43 13.81
C LEU A 177 15.25 17.56 15.01
N ASN A 178 16.43 18.19 14.85
CA ASN A 178 17.35 18.41 15.96
C ASN A 178 16.79 19.36 17.02
N GLU A 179 15.89 20.26 16.63
CA GLU A 179 15.18 21.18 17.54
C GLU A 179 13.95 20.53 18.19
N GLU A 180 13.49 19.38 17.67
CA GLU A 180 12.21 18.76 18.01
C GLU A 180 12.38 17.28 18.46
N PRO A 181 12.84 17.01 19.71
CA PRO A 181 13.24 15.66 20.14
C PRO A 181 12.16 14.58 19.99
N ALA A 182 10.91 14.91 20.29
CA ALA A 182 9.80 13.96 20.19
C ALA A 182 9.42 13.66 18.73
N ALA A 183 9.56 14.64 17.83
CA ALA A 183 9.39 14.44 16.39
C ALA A 183 10.54 13.61 15.81
N ARG A 184 11.77 13.87 16.26
CA ARG A 184 12.95 13.08 15.88
C ARG A 184 12.82 11.61 16.27
N GLU A 185 12.45 11.32 17.52
CA GLU A 185 12.24 9.94 17.96
C GLU A 185 11.18 9.22 17.10
N TYR A 186 10.09 9.92 16.76
CA TYR A 186 9.09 9.40 15.85
C TYR A 186 9.66 9.14 14.45
N PHE A 187 10.43 10.09 13.91
CA PHE A 187 11.01 10.00 12.57
C PHE A 187 12.02 8.86 12.45
N ASP A 188 12.91 8.74 13.43
CA ASP A 188 13.95 7.71 13.47
C ASP A 188 13.32 6.32 13.46
N ARG A 189 12.25 6.12 14.24
CA ARG A 189 11.55 4.84 14.33
C ARG A 189 10.76 4.45 13.07
N GLN A 190 10.22 5.42 12.32
CA GLN A 190 9.24 5.14 11.26
C GLN A 190 9.75 5.41 9.84
N TRP A 191 10.62 6.40 9.65
CA TRP A 191 10.97 6.92 8.34
C TRP A 191 12.45 6.78 8.00
N ARG A 192 13.35 7.05 8.97
CA ARG A 192 14.80 7.10 8.75
C ARG A 192 15.39 5.81 8.22
N HIS A 193 14.90 4.66 8.68
CA HIS A 193 15.41 3.35 8.26
C HIS A 193 14.73 2.81 6.99
N HIS A 194 13.81 3.58 6.41
CA HIS A 194 12.97 3.17 5.30
C HIS A 194 12.96 4.20 4.16
N LEU A 195 14.05 4.97 4.01
CA LEU A 195 14.16 6.03 2.98
C LEU A 195 13.86 5.50 1.58
N ASP A 196 14.36 4.30 1.28
CA ASP A 196 14.16 3.54 0.04
C ASP A 196 12.68 3.29 -0.29
N ARG A 197 11.80 3.27 0.72
CA ARG A 197 10.38 2.97 0.57
C ARG A 197 9.56 4.21 0.26
N TRP A 198 9.90 5.37 0.80
CA TRP A 198 9.04 6.55 0.72
C TRP A 198 9.61 7.74 -0.06
N MET A 199 10.93 7.88 -0.17
CA MET A 199 11.53 8.98 -0.93
C MET A 199 11.45 8.71 -2.42
N LEU A 200 11.10 9.74 -3.20
CA LEU A 200 10.98 9.64 -4.65
C LEU A 200 12.27 9.16 -5.33
N ARG A 201 13.44 9.65 -4.88
CA ARG A 201 14.74 9.35 -5.49
C ARG A 201 15.08 7.86 -5.59
N TYR A 202 14.44 7.02 -4.78
CA TYR A 202 14.68 5.57 -4.75
C TYR A 202 13.60 4.77 -5.47
N ARG A 203 12.52 5.39 -5.97
CA ARG A 203 11.37 4.68 -6.54
C ARG A 203 11.64 4.04 -7.90
N ASN A 204 12.72 4.40 -8.58
CA ASN A 204 13.03 3.94 -9.94
C ASN A 204 11.80 4.15 -10.87
N GLU A 205 11.31 3.08 -11.51
CA GLU A 205 10.14 3.11 -12.39
C GLU A 205 8.81 2.79 -11.65
N GLY A 206 8.85 2.61 -10.33
CA GLY A 206 7.70 2.23 -9.54
C GLY A 206 6.74 3.38 -9.21
N ASP A 207 5.43 3.10 -9.20
CA ASP A 207 4.40 4.11 -8.89
C ASP A 207 4.31 4.38 -7.39
N GLY A 208 4.60 5.63 -7.00
CA GLY A 208 4.54 6.11 -5.62
C GLY A 208 3.13 6.43 -5.11
N THR A 209 2.08 6.15 -5.88
CA THR A 209 0.69 6.45 -5.49
C THR A 209 -0.21 5.22 -5.53
N ASN A 210 -0.94 4.95 -4.45
CA ASN A 210 -1.99 3.93 -4.42
C ASN A 210 -3.39 4.49 -4.73
N ASN A 211 -3.47 5.68 -5.33
CA ASN A 211 -4.71 6.32 -5.78
C ASN A 211 -5.57 5.37 -6.65
N ILE A 212 -4.90 4.44 -7.31
CA ILE A 212 -5.46 3.36 -8.11
C ILE A 212 -6.36 2.45 -7.27
N SER A 213 -5.82 1.90 -6.19
CA SER A 213 -6.56 1.06 -5.25
C SER A 213 -7.61 1.86 -4.49
N GLU A 214 -7.30 3.09 -4.06
CA GLU A 214 -8.27 3.98 -3.41
C GLU A 214 -9.47 4.27 -4.32
N SER A 215 -9.23 4.58 -5.60
CA SER A 215 -10.27 4.84 -6.60
C SER A 215 -11.14 3.60 -6.82
N HIS A 216 -10.50 2.42 -6.92
CA HIS A 216 -11.21 1.14 -7.00
C HIS A 216 -12.14 0.95 -5.78
N PHE A 217 -11.65 1.18 -4.58
CA PHE A 217 -12.47 1.10 -3.37
C PHE A 217 -13.55 2.17 -3.29
N LYS A 218 -13.30 3.38 -3.80
CA LYS A 218 -14.31 4.45 -3.86
C LYS A 218 -15.48 4.01 -4.74
N VAL A 219 -15.21 3.42 -5.90
CA VAL A 219 -16.24 2.84 -6.78
C VAL A 219 -17.01 1.74 -6.06
N LEU A 220 -16.33 0.75 -5.45
CA LEU A 220 -16.97 -0.32 -4.68
C LEU A 220 -17.89 0.23 -3.58
N LYS A 221 -17.38 1.11 -2.73
CA LYS A 221 -18.11 1.67 -1.58
C LYS A 221 -19.32 2.50 -2.02
N HIS A 222 -19.16 3.35 -3.03
CA HIS A 222 -20.18 4.35 -3.35
C HIS A 222 -21.16 3.91 -4.43
N GLN A 223 -20.78 3.02 -5.34
CA GLN A 223 -21.66 2.55 -6.42
C GLN A 223 -22.31 1.20 -6.08
N TYR A 224 -21.55 0.26 -5.53
CA TYR A 224 -22.04 -1.11 -5.29
C TYR A 224 -22.59 -1.32 -3.86
N PHE A 225 -22.08 -0.56 -2.88
CA PHE A 225 -22.54 -0.63 -1.48
C PHE A 225 -23.03 0.73 -0.91
N PRO A 226 -23.88 1.49 -1.64
CA PRO A 226 -24.22 2.87 -1.29
C PRO A 226 -24.89 3.03 0.08
N GLU A 227 -25.62 2.00 0.56
CA GLU A 227 -26.37 2.03 1.82
C GLU A 227 -25.52 1.72 3.07
N ARG A 228 -24.26 1.33 2.93
CA ARG A 228 -23.38 0.93 4.05
C ARG A 228 -22.41 2.02 4.50
N ARG A 229 -22.77 3.31 4.36
CA ARG A 229 -21.84 4.44 4.59
C ARG A 229 -21.33 4.59 6.02
N ASN A 230 -22.02 4.05 7.03
CA ASN A 230 -21.63 4.15 8.44
C ASN A 230 -22.06 2.90 9.21
N LEU A 231 -21.23 1.86 9.23
CA LEU A 231 -21.28 0.77 10.21
C LEU A 231 -19.91 0.66 10.88
#